data_AF-A0A2H1FDH7-F1
#
_entry.id   AF-A0A2H1FDH7-F1
#
_cell.length_a   1.000
_cell.length_b   1.000
_cell.length_c   1.000
_cell.angle_alpha   90.00
_cell.angle_beta   90.00
_cell.angle_gamma   90.00
#
_symmetry.space_group_name_H-M   'P 1'
#
loop_
_entity.id
_entity.type
_entity.pdbx_description
1 polymer ?
#
loop_
_entity_poly.entity_id
_entity_poly.type
_entity_poly.pdbx_seq_one_letter_code
_entity_poly.pdbx_strand_id
1 'polypeptide(L)'
;MQSQAYLKCIDPACGLQYPVTDTRIECDKGHLLDVKYGSIPPISLKEVFYKRRNHANNIFNESGVWRFRELLNFCQIDTEDIDQCSKYLVSLDGAEGRLSKPYHMSRVSQYVGLQNFWLQPEGYNPSGSFKDNGMTTAVTHAKLVKIKKIICASTGNTSASAAMYAANENMDCDVYIPAGEVAPGKLSQAFQFGAQVVEIKGNFDDALSASLKQAGQVGGYTVNSVNPFRIEGQKTIVFRALEFLDWNPPDWIVYPGGALGNTSSCGKALMELYEWGWIKKIPRLAIVNSEGANTLYTLYNGKFENTELRWNNGKPDTDLIKKYYEHMDANQIRPKTKATAIQIAKPANILKGLRALDFTNGVVTQVSDAEMLDGMALVGLNGFDCEMASGAVPAGVRKLIGEGIIKKDETVVGILTGRQKDSSIPVDYHKNPQNKFAIPPRT
;
A
#
# COMPACT_ATOMS: atom_id res chain seq x y z
N MET A 1 27.44 -0.36 -11.77
CA MET A 1 26.74 0.34 -12.87
C MET A 1 25.79 1.33 -12.25
N GLN A 2 25.97 2.64 -12.49
CA GLN A 2 24.99 3.63 -12.05
C GLN A 2 23.72 3.42 -12.88
N SER A 3 22.66 2.89 -12.28
CA SER A 3 21.37 2.76 -12.96
C SER A 3 20.81 4.16 -13.18
N GLN A 4 20.66 4.61 -14.42
CA GLN A 4 20.02 5.88 -14.68
C GLN A 4 18.53 5.74 -14.36
N ALA A 5 18.12 6.18 -13.17
CA ALA A 5 16.73 6.18 -12.75
C ALA A 5 16.03 7.42 -13.33
N TYR A 6 14.78 7.27 -13.74
CA TYR A 6 13.98 8.34 -14.33
C TYR A 6 12.49 8.12 -14.04
N LEU A 7 11.69 9.17 -14.14
CA LEU A 7 10.24 9.08 -14.08
C LEU A 7 9.69 8.83 -15.48
N LYS A 8 8.72 7.93 -15.62
CA LYS A 8 8.06 7.61 -16.89
C LYS A 8 6.55 7.60 -16.74
N CYS A 9 5.86 8.17 -17.73
CA CYS A 9 4.41 8.09 -17.85
C CYS A 9 3.91 6.64 -17.85
N ILE A 10 2.84 6.37 -17.08
CA ILE A 10 2.23 5.03 -17.04
C ILE A 10 1.46 4.67 -18.32
N ASP A 11 1.04 5.66 -19.11
CA ASP A 11 0.43 5.44 -20.41
C ASP A 11 1.51 5.00 -21.42
N PRO A 12 1.43 3.75 -21.94
CA PRO A 12 2.39 3.23 -22.91
C PRO A 12 2.48 4.06 -24.21
N ALA A 13 1.39 4.73 -24.61
CA ALA A 13 1.37 5.56 -25.82
C ALA A 13 1.98 6.95 -25.62
N CYS A 14 1.97 7.45 -24.38
CA CYS A 14 2.52 8.77 -24.06
C CYS A 14 4.05 8.77 -24.04
N GLY A 15 4.67 7.81 -23.33
CA GLY A 15 6.12 7.61 -23.33
C GLY A 15 6.98 8.72 -22.72
N LEU A 16 6.40 9.84 -22.28
CA LEU A 16 7.12 10.97 -21.66
C LEU A 16 7.96 10.53 -20.46
N GLN A 17 9.16 11.09 -20.39
CA GLN A 17 10.14 10.82 -19.34
C GLN A 17 10.61 12.11 -18.70
N TYR A 18 10.91 12.03 -17.41
CA TYR A 18 11.38 13.16 -16.62
C TYR A 18 12.58 12.74 -15.75
N PRO A 19 13.48 13.67 -15.41
CA PRO A 19 14.53 13.40 -14.44
C PRO A 19 13.95 12.91 -13.12
N VAL A 20 14.67 12.02 -12.44
CA VAL A 20 14.24 11.53 -11.11
C VAL A 20 14.17 12.64 -10.07
N THR A 21 14.83 13.78 -10.29
CA THR A 21 14.82 14.95 -9.41
C THR A 21 13.55 15.81 -9.56
N ASP A 22 12.63 15.43 -10.44
CA ASP A 22 11.38 16.15 -10.63
C ASP A 22 10.37 15.77 -9.53
N THR A 23 9.64 16.76 -9.00
CA THR A 23 8.66 16.57 -7.92
C THR A 23 7.25 16.29 -8.43
N ARG A 24 7.04 16.33 -9.76
CA ARG A 24 5.73 16.09 -10.37
C ARG A 24 5.24 14.66 -10.13
N ILE A 25 3.92 14.52 -10.02
CA ILE A 25 3.23 13.23 -9.87
C ILE A 25 2.60 12.74 -11.17
N GLU A 26 2.34 13.67 -12.09
CA GLU A 26 1.73 13.44 -13.39
C GLU A 26 2.64 13.96 -14.50
N CYS A 27 2.56 13.34 -15.67
CA CYS A 27 3.16 13.88 -16.89
C CYS A 27 2.35 15.08 -17.40
N ASP A 28 2.89 15.78 -18.40
CA ASP A 28 2.26 16.97 -19.00
C ASP A 28 0.92 16.64 -19.72
N LYS A 29 0.59 15.35 -19.88
CA LYS A 29 -0.71 14.87 -20.40
C LYS A 29 -1.67 14.40 -19.31
N GLY A 30 -1.35 14.58 -18.03
CA GLY A 30 -2.24 14.26 -16.90
C GLY A 30 -2.26 12.79 -16.46
N HIS A 31 -1.34 11.96 -16.96
CA HIS A 31 -1.19 10.58 -16.48
C HIS A 31 -0.14 10.48 -15.38
N LEU A 32 -0.38 9.63 -14.37
CA LEU A 32 0.56 9.37 -13.30
C LEU A 32 1.92 8.87 -13.82
N LEU A 33 2.96 9.03 -13.00
CA LEU A 33 4.33 8.58 -13.29
C LEU A 33 4.71 7.35 -12.47
N ASP A 34 5.60 6.51 -13.00
CA ASP A 34 6.38 5.52 -12.24
C ASP A 34 7.85 5.88 -12.27
N VAL A 35 8.61 5.47 -11.26
CA VAL A 35 10.08 5.41 -11.36
C VAL A 35 10.46 4.22 -12.25
N LYS A 36 11.44 4.38 -13.14
CA LYS A 36 12.00 3.32 -13.98
C LYS A 36 13.53 3.36 -13.88
N TYR A 37 14.15 2.23 -14.20
CA TYR A 37 15.60 2.02 -14.08
C TYR A 37 16.15 1.59 -15.44
N GLY A 38 17.25 2.21 -15.88
CA GLY A 38 17.88 1.93 -17.17
C GLY A 38 18.66 0.60 -17.24
N SER A 39 18.85 -0.10 -16.12
CA SER A 39 19.61 -1.36 -16.05
C SER A 39 18.79 -2.48 -15.44
N ILE A 40 18.98 -3.71 -15.92
CA ILE A 40 18.41 -4.92 -15.35
C ILE A 40 19.29 -5.38 -14.17
N PRO A 41 18.78 -5.45 -12.93
CA PRO A 41 19.55 -5.94 -11.79
C PRO A 41 19.88 -7.44 -11.95
N PRO A 42 21.12 -7.88 -11.68
CA PRO A 42 21.51 -9.27 -11.85
C PRO A 42 20.87 -10.17 -10.78
N ILE A 43 20.48 -11.39 -11.15
CA ILE A 43 19.84 -12.35 -10.24
C ILE A 43 20.72 -12.77 -9.06
N SER A 44 22.05 -12.60 -9.16
CA SER A 44 23.01 -12.85 -8.07
C SER A 44 22.77 -11.97 -6.84
N LEU A 45 22.04 -10.86 -6.97
CA LEU A 45 21.64 -10.03 -5.84
C LEU A 45 20.77 -10.77 -4.80
N LYS A 46 20.10 -11.88 -5.17
CA LYS A 46 19.40 -12.73 -4.21
C LYS A 46 20.33 -13.17 -3.07
N GLU A 47 21.57 -13.54 -3.38
CA GLU A 47 22.59 -13.92 -2.39
C GLU A 47 23.01 -12.74 -1.49
N VAL A 48 23.07 -11.54 -2.07
CA VAL A 48 23.35 -10.31 -1.30
C VAL A 48 22.24 -10.07 -0.29
N PHE A 49 20.98 -10.19 -0.70
CA PHE A 49 19.82 -9.98 0.19
C PHE A 49 19.75 -11.02 1.29
N TYR A 50 20.04 -12.29 0.98
CA TYR A 50 20.15 -13.35 1.98
C TYR A 50 21.25 -13.06 3.01
N LYS A 51 22.43 -12.64 2.58
CA LYS A 51 23.53 -12.25 3.49
C LYS A 51 23.13 -11.11 4.42
N ARG A 52 22.42 -10.10 3.90
CA ARG A 52 21.95 -8.94 4.68
C ARG A 52 20.90 -9.27 5.74
N ARG A 53 20.35 -10.49 5.78
CA ARG A 53 19.52 -10.94 6.93
C ARG A 53 20.30 -10.88 8.25
N ASN A 54 21.61 -11.13 8.19
CA ASN A 54 22.52 -10.73 9.24
C ASN A 54 23.00 -9.31 8.94
N HIS A 55 22.34 -8.33 9.56
CA HIS A 55 22.55 -6.91 9.25
C HIS A 55 23.93 -6.40 9.68
N ALA A 56 24.64 -7.09 10.58
CA ALA A 56 25.97 -6.71 11.07
C ALA A 56 26.05 -5.24 11.54
N ASN A 57 25.04 -4.78 12.28
CA ASN A 57 24.86 -3.40 12.76
C ASN A 57 24.73 -2.33 11.65
N ASN A 58 24.44 -2.73 10.41
CA ASN A 58 24.07 -1.81 9.34
C ASN A 58 22.55 -1.66 9.26
N ILE A 59 22.05 -0.49 9.64
CA ILE A 59 20.61 -0.17 9.67
C ILE A 59 19.93 -0.33 8.30
N PHE A 60 20.66 -0.12 7.20
CA PHE A 60 20.14 -0.28 5.84
C PHE A 60 20.03 -1.75 5.43
N ASN A 61 20.82 -2.64 6.05
CA ASN A 61 20.64 -4.08 5.91
C ASN A 61 19.51 -4.58 6.80
N GLU A 62 19.26 -3.92 7.92
CA GLU A 62 18.18 -4.25 8.86
C GLU A 62 16.79 -3.82 8.35
N SER A 63 16.74 -2.68 7.66
CA SER A 63 15.56 -2.18 6.96
C SER A 63 15.01 -3.21 5.98
N GLY A 64 13.74 -3.59 6.14
CA GLY A 64 13.03 -4.42 5.17
C GLY A 64 12.76 -3.72 3.84
N VAL A 65 13.12 -2.44 3.69
CA VAL A 65 13.08 -1.67 2.44
C VAL A 65 14.48 -1.55 1.85
N TRP A 66 15.41 -0.92 2.58
CA TRP A 66 16.76 -0.61 2.09
C TRP A 66 17.69 -1.82 1.99
N ARG A 67 17.29 -2.97 2.54
CA ARG A 67 18.00 -4.23 2.28
C ARG A 67 17.95 -4.62 0.80
N PHE A 68 16.97 -4.11 0.05
CA PHE A 68 16.80 -4.31 -1.39
C PHE A 68 17.22 -3.11 -2.24
N ARG A 69 17.99 -2.16 -1.69
CA ARG A 69 18.29 -0.84 -2.27
C ARG A 69 18.77 -0.84 -3.73
N GLU A 70 19.42 -1.89 -4.21
CA GLU A 70 19.79 -2.07 -5.63
C GLU A 70 18.59 -2.08 -6.56
N LEU A 71 17.48 -2.68 -6.12
CA LEU A 71 16.24 -2.77 -6.90
C LEU A 71 15.46 -1.47 -6.90
N LEU A 72 15.84 -0.50 -6.06
CA LEU A 72 15.19 0.81 -5.96
C LEU A 72 16.19 1.97 -5.82
N ASN A 73 17.35 1.87 -6.47
CA ASN A 73 18.44 2.85 -6.37
C ASN A 73 18.17 4.13 -7.18
N PHE A 74 17.04 4.80 -6.91
CA PHE A 74 16.66 6.03 -7.58
C PHE A 74 17.54 7.22 -7.15
N CYS A 75 18.23 7.11 -6.02
CA CYS A 75 19.27 8.05 -5.58
C CYS A 75 20.57 7.94 -6.40
N GLN A 76 20.74 6.86 -7.18
CA GLN A 76 21.91 6.63 -8.03
C GLN A 76 23.24 6.63 -7.25
N ILE A 77 23.22 6.06 -6.04
CA ILE A 77 24.38 5.96 -5.14
C ILE A 77 25.11 4.63 -5.30
N ASP A 78 26.32 4.52 -4.77
CA ASP A 78 26.91 3.22 -4.46
C ASP A 78 26.17 2.59 -3.27
N THR A 79 25.53 1.46 -3.50
CA THR A 79 24.71 0.78 -2.49
C THR A 79 25.52 -0.03 -1.48
N GLU A 80 26.81 -0.24 -1.72
CA GLU A 80 27.71 -0.86 -0.73
C GLU A 80 28.42 0.19 0.13
N ASP A 81 28.45 1.45 -0.32
CA ASP A 81 29.00 2.57 0.43
C ASP A 81 28.00 3.04 1.50
N ILE A 82 28.33 2.76 2.77
CA ILE A 82 27.51 3.11 3.92
C ILE A 82 27.42 4.63 4.11
N ASP A 83 28.48 5.38 3.80
CA ASP A 83 28.47 6.84 3.94
C ASP A 83 27.52 7.47 2.91
N GLN A 84 27.50 6.95 1.69
CA GLN A 84 26.50 7.34 0.70
C GLN A 84 25.08 6.92 1.14
N CYS A 85 24.90 5.69 1.63
CA CYS A 85 23.60 5.27 2.15
C CYS A 85 23.12 6.20 3.27
N SER A 86 23.97 6.53 4.24
CA SER A 86 23.66 7.45 5.36
C SER A 86 23.34 8.86 4.89
N LYS A 87 24.05 9.36 3.89
CA LYS A 87 23.84 10.70 3.35
C LYS A 87 22.49 10.86 2.65
N TYR A 88 22.07 9.84 1.89
CA TYR A 88 20.91 9.95 1.00
C TYR A 88 19.66 9.25 1.52
N LEU A 89 19.78 8.04 2.05
CA LEU A 89 18.65 7.20 2.43
C LEU A 89 18.10 7.61 3.80
N VAL A 90 16.78 7.63 3.91
CA VAL A 90 16.06 7.94 5.13
C VAL A 90 15.57 6.64 5.74
N SER A 91 15.95 6.32 6.97
CA SER A 91 15.51 5.11 7.66
C SER A 91 15.22 5.43 9.12
N LEU A 92 14.27 4.71 9.73
CA LEU A 92 13.98 4.81 11.16
C LEU A 92 14.79 3.73 11.89
N ASP A 93 16.11 3.90 11.87
CA ASP A 93 17.05 2.96 12.48
C ASP A 93 16.85 1.50 11.98
N GLY A 94 16.53 1.36 10.69
CA GLY A 94 16.28 0.06 10.06
C GLY A 94 14.95 -0.61 10.48
N ALA A 95 14.08 0.07 11.23
CA ALA A 95 12.89 -0.56 11.78
C ALA A 95 11.78 -0.81 10.74
N GLU A 96 11.71 0.00 9.69
CA GLU A 96 10.70 -0.19 8.64
C GLU A 96 10.91 -1.51 7.87
N GLY A 97 9.85 -2.28 7.74
CA GLY A 97 9.84 -3.57 7.06
C GLY A 97 10.56 -4.70 7.78
N ARG A 98 11.28 -4.43 8.88
CA ARG A 98 12.19 -5.37 9.54
C ARG A 98 11.56 -6.72 9.92
N LEU A 99 10.40 -6.69 10.57
CA LEU A 99 9.73 -7.89 11.13
C LEU A 99 8.67 -8.50 10.19
N SER A 100 8.52 -8.00 8.98
CA SER A 100 7.38 -8.31 8.11
C SER A 100 7.64 -9.49 7.16
N LYS A 101 8.00 -10.65 7.73
CA LYS A 101 7.93 -11.91 6.97
C LYS A 101 6.52 -12.50 7.01
N PRO A 102 6.09 -13.26 5.99
CA PRO A 102 4.85 -14.01 6.06
C PRO A 102 4.84 -15.04 7.22
N TYR A 103 3.71 -15.19 7.90
CA TYR A 103 3.46 -16.16 8.97
C TYR A 103 2.36 -17.13 8.60
N HIS A 104 2.51 -18.39 8.99
CA HIS A 104 1.41 -19.35 8.97
C HIS A 104 0.56 -19.19 10.23
N MET A 105 -0.66 -18.69 10.09
CA MET A 105 -1.60 -18.49 11.20
C MET A 105 -2.66 -19.60 11.17
N SER A 106 -2.44 -20.65 11.95
CA SER A 106 -3.19 -21.92 11.84
C SER A 106 -4.70 -21.77 11.96
N ARG A 107 -5.22 -20.93 12.87
CA ARG A 107 -6.68 -20.74 12.98
C ARG A 107 -7.25 -20.04 11.74
N VAL A 108 -6.46 -19.17 11.09
CA VAL A 108 -6.89 -18.53 9.84
C VAL A 108 -6.85 -19.54 8.69
N SER A 109 -5.76 -20.30 8.54
CA SER A 109 -5.63 -21.38 7.55
C SER A 109 -6.79 -22.38 7.63
N GLN A 110 -7.16 -22.80 8.84
CA GLN A 110 -8.30 -23.68 9.08
C GLN A 110 -9.64 -23.01 8.72
N TYR A 111 -9.83 -21.73 9.06
CA TYR A 111 -11.05 -21.00 8.75
C TYR A 111 -11.28 -20.81 7.24
N VAL A 112 -10.21 -20.53 6.48
CA VAL A 112 -10.30 -20.35 5.02
C VAL A 112 -10.29 -21.69 4.27
N GLY A 113 -9.77 -22.76 4.90
CA GLY A 113 -9.67 -24.08 4.31
C GLY A 113 -8.46 -24.26 3.39
N LEU A 114 -7.34 -23.58 3.69
CA LEU A 114 -6.13 -23.57 2.88
C LEU A 114 -4.89 -23.81 3.76
N GLN A 115 -4.07 -24.81 3.42
CA GLN A 115 -2.85 -25.13 4.18
C GLN A 115 -1.68 -24.20 3.82
N ASN A 116 -1.49 -23.93 2.53
CA ASN A 116 -0.40 -23.08 2.04
C ASN A 116 -0.78 -21.59 2.09
N PHE A 117 -1.29 -21.13 3.24
CA PHE A 117 -1.68 -19.74 3.45
C PHE A 117 -0.73 -19.00 4.39
N TRP A 118 -0.12 -17.94 3.88
CA TRP A 118 0.83 -17.11 4.61
C TRP A 118 0.31 -15.69 4.74
N LEU A 119 0.40 -15.12 5.93
CA LEU A 119 -0.05 -13.76 6.23
C LEU A 119 1.14 -12.89 6.61
N GLN A 120 1.41 -11.85 5.83
CA GLN A 120 2.50 -10.90 6.09
C GLN A 120 1.97 -9.67 6.84
N PRO A 121 2.34 -9.48 8.12
CA PRO A 121 1.89 -8.33 8.89
C PRO A 121 2.80 -7.14 8.69
N GLU A 122 2.20 -6.08 8.14
CA GLU A 122 2.80 -4.77 8.01
C GLU A 122 2.43 -3.84 9.19
N GLY A 123 1.63 -4.34 10.15
CA GLY A 123 1.32 -3.65 11.41
C GLY A 123 2.50 -3.54 12.38
N TYR A 124 3.60 -4.25 12.13
CA TYR A 124 4.83 -4.20 12.93
C TYR A 124 5.81 -3.11 12.50
N ASN A 125 5.49 -2.37 11.44
CA ASN A 125 6.23 -1.16 11.11
C ASN A 125 6.09 -0.09 12.23
N PRO A 126 7.03 0.87 12.37
CA PRO A 126 7.04 1.82 13.48
C PRO A 126 5.75 2.64 13.71
N SER A 127 5.09 3.12 12.64
CA SER A 127 3.79 3.82 12.76
C SER A 127 2.60 2.86 12.92
N GLY A 128 2.86 1.56 12.87
CA GLY A 128 1.86 0.51 12.91
C GLY A 128 1.22 0.20 11.55
N SER A 129 1.86 0.54 10.42
CA SER A 129 1.29 0.22 9.09
C SER A 129 2.31 0.13 7.97
N PHE A 130 1.89 -0.51 6.87
CA PHE A 130 2.68 -0.62 5.64
C PHE A 130 3.11 0.72 5.02
N LYS A 131 2.48 1.83 5.42
CA LYS A 131 2.76 3.17 4.88
C LYS A 131 4.22 3.55 5.09
N ASP A 132 4.85 3.05 6.15
CA ASP A 132 6.25 3.31 6.47
C ASP A 132 7.18 2.87 5.35
N ASN A 133 6.91 1.71 4.73
CA ASN A 133 7.72 1.24 3.59
C ASN A 133 7.74 2.26 2.45
N GLY A 134 6.61 2.92 2.16
CA GLY A 134 6.56 3.96 1.13
C GLY A 134 7.06 5.31 1.62
N MET A 135 6.88 5.61 2.91
CA MET A 135 7.26 6.92 3.45
C MET A 135 8.77 7.08 3.52
N THR A 136 9.50 6.04 3.90
CA THR A 136 10.98 6.05 3.88
C THR A 136 11.54 6.45 2.50
N THR A 137 10.98 5.90 1.42
CA THR A 137 11.42 6.17 0.05
C THR A 137 10.95 7.54 -0.46
N ALA A 138 9.73 7.95 -0.11
CA ALA A 138 9.22 9.26 -0.49
C ALA A 138 9.95 10.41 0.21
N VAL A 139 10.31 10.25 1.49
CA VAL A 139 11.10 11.24 2.25
C VAL A 139 12.57 11.20 1.84
N THR A 140 13.11 10.04 1.46
CA THR A 140 14.42 9.95 0.78
C THR A 140 14.45 10.79 -0.49
N HIS A 141 13.42 10.69 -1.34
CA HIS A 141 13.32 11.55 -2.52
C HIS A 141 13.13 13.03 -2.15
N ALA A 142 12.30 13.34 -1.15
CA ALA A 142 12.13 14.70 -0.65
C ALA A 142 13.47 15.32 -0.21
N LYS A 143 14.30 14.56 0.50
CA LYS A 143 15.66 14.93 0.91
C LYS A 143 16.58 15.15 -0.29
N LEU A 144 16.53 14.24 -1.28
CA LEU A 144 17.31 14.35 -2.52
C LEU A 144 17.04 15.67 -3.25
N VAL A 145 15.78 16.10 -3.30
CA VAL A 145 15.35 17.34 -3.97
C VAL A 145 15.22 18.54 -3.01
N LYS A 146 15.82 18.43 -1.82
CA LYS A 146 15.97 19.51 -0.82
C LYS A 146 14.65 20.11 -0.31
N ILE A 147 13.60 19.31 -0.26
CA ILE A 147 12.31 19.69 0.33
C ILE A 147 12.47 19.92 1.83
N LYS A 148 11.76 20.93 2.34
CA LYS A 148 11.69 21.26 3.77
C LYS A 148 10.34 20.94 4.41
N LYS A 149 9.29 20.81 3.60
CA LYS A 149 7.94 20.55 4.05
C LYS A 149 7.26 19.50 3.19
N ILE A 150 6.75 18.45 3.83
CA ILE A 150 5.92 17.44 3.19
C ILE A 150 4.45 17.64 3.53
N ILE A 151 3.58 17.21 2.63
CA ILE A 151 2.14 17.44 2.71
C ILE A 151 1.38 16.15 2.45
N CYS A 152 0.37 15.85 3.27
CA CYS A 152 -0.56 14.77 3.00
C CYS A 152 -2.00 15.14 3.33
N ALA A 153 -2.96 14.46 2.70
CA ALA A 153 -4.37 14.53 3.02
C ALA A 153 -4.83 13.17 3.54
N SER A 154 -4.89 13.01 4.87
CA SER A 154 -5.27 11.75 5.50
C SER A 154 -5.54 11.93 7.00
N THR A 155 -6.58 11.27 7.50
CA THR A 155 -6.90 11.20 8.93
C THR A 155 -6.32 9.95 9.62
N GLY A 156 -5.46 9.16 8.96
CA GLY A 156 -5.05 7.84 9.46
C GLY A 156 -3.60 7.44 9.17
N ASN A 157 -3.40 6.21 8.68
CA ASN A 157 -2.07 5.60 8.57
C ASN A 157 -1.04 6.42 7.75
N THR A 158 -1.48 7.15 6.72
CA THR A 158 -0.57 7.97 5.92
C THR A 158 -0.04 9.18 6.70
N SER A 159 -0.90 9.88 7.45
CA SER A 159 -0.48 11.07 8.20
C SER A 159 0.40 10.72 9.40
N ALA A 160 0.10 9.63 10.10
CA ALA A 160 0.98 9.10 11.15
C ALA A 160 2.39 8.78 10.61
N SER A 161 2.46 8.06 9.48
CA SER A 161 3.74 7.73 8.84
C SER A 161 4.48 8.98 8.34
N ALA A 162 3.78 9.89 7.67
CA ALA A 162 4.36 11.13 7.16
C ALA A 162 4.97 11.97 8.28
N ALA A 163 4.20 12.21 9.35
CA ALA A 163 4.65 12.97 10.50
C ALA A 163 5.88 12.35 11.17
N MET A 164 5.87 11.02 11.36
CA MET A 164 6.99 10.28 11.96
C MET A 164 8.29 10.43 11.18
N TYR A 165 8.25 10.25 9.85
CA TYR A 165 9.45 10.39 9.01
C TYR A 165 9.87 11.85 8.83
N ALA A 166 8.92 12.80 8.82
CA ALA A 166 9.24 14.22 8.78
C ALA A 166 9.97 14.65 10.05
N ALA A 167 9.49 14.22 11.23
CA ALA A 167 10.15 14.46 12.50
C ALA A 167 11.58 13.88 12.52
N ASN A 168 11.77 12.66 12.00
CA ASN A 168 13.09 12.03 11.90
C ASN A 168 14.09 12.83 11.05
N GLU A 169 13.63 13.42 9.94
CA GLU A 169 14.48 14.16 8.99
C GLU A 169 14.47 15.68 9.19
N ASN A 170 13.90 16.17 10.30
CA ASN A 170 13.74 17.61 10.57
C ASN A 170 13.04 18.36 9.41
N MET A 171 11.95 17.79 8.90
CA MET A 171 11.07 18.39 7.91
C MET A 171 9.73 18.77 8.55
N ASP A 172 9.11 19.83 8.04
CA ASP A 172 7.73 20.16 8.41
C ASP A 172 6.76 19.14 7.78
N CYS A 173 5.65 18.85 8.46
CA CYS A 173 4.59 17.99 7.94
C CYS A 173 3.22 18.64 8.13
N ASP A 174 2.58 19.02 7.02
CA ASP A 174 1.21 19.53 7.03
C ASP A 174 0.22 18.40 6.69
N VAL A 175 -0.77 18.20 7.56
CA VAL A 175 -1.81 17.17 7.42
C VAL A 175 -3.15 17.85 7.19
N TYR A 176 -3.64 17.76 5.96
CA TYR A 176 -4.90 18.35 5.53
C TYR A 176 -6.06 17.40 5.83
N ILE A 177 -7.07 17.90 6.54
CA ILE A 177 -8.26 17.12 6.89
C ILE A 177 -9.53 17.98 6.79
N PRO A 178 -10.70 17.38 6.55
CA PRO A 178 -11.97 18.07 6.70
C PRO A 178 -12.19 18.57 8.13
N ALA A 179 -12.69 19.80 8.27
CA ALA A 179 -13.03 20.37 9.58
C ALA A 179 -14.07 19.51 10.30
N GLY A 180 -13.86 19.26 11.60
CA GLY A 180 -14.76 18.42 12.41
C GLY A 180 -14.54 16.90 12.30
N GLU A 181 -13.67 16.43 11.41
CA GLU A 181 -13.27 15.02 11.27
C GLU A 181 -11.98 14.68 12.06
N VAL A 182 -11.66 15.50 13.06
CA VAL A 182 -10.51 15.29 13.97
C VAL A 182 -10.88 14.19 14.96
N ALA A 183 -10.64 12.93 14.61
CA ALA A 183 -10.74 11.82 15.56
C ALA A 183 -9.43 11.70 16.37
N PRO A 184 -9.42 12.01 17.70
CA PRO A 184 -8.19 12.06 18.48
C PRO A 184 -7.39 10.75 18.45
N GLY A 185 -8.09 9.60 18.46
CA GLY A 185 -7.43 8.30 18.38
C GLY A 185 -6.66 8.07 17.07
N LYS A 186 -7.22 8.51 15.93
CA LYS A 186 -6.63 8.26 14.61
C LYS A 186 -5.51 9.24 14.25
N LEU A 187 -5.61 10.48 14.73
CA LEU A 187 -4.61 11.52 14.52
C LEU A 187 -3.58 11.61 15.66
N SER A 188 -3.75 10.86 16.74
CA SER A 188 -2.87 10.84 17.92
C SER A 188 -1.38 10.80 17.54
N GLN A 189 -1.00 9.88 16.66
CA GLN A 189 0.38 9.76 16.18
C GLN A 189 0.83 10.96 15.34
N ALA A 190 -0.03 11.50 14.48
CA ALA A 190 0.32 12.68 13.69
C ALA A 190 0.64 13.88 14.60
N PHE A 191 -0.18 14.10 15.64
CA PHE A 191 0.10 15.10 16.67
C PHE A 191 1.35 14.78 17.49
N GLN A 192 1.52 13.53 17.92
CA GLN A 192 2.69 13.08 18.68
C GLN A 192 4.00 13.35 17.94
N PHE A 193 4.01 13.16 16.62
CA PHE A 193 5.16 13.42 15.77
C PHE A 193 5.24 14.86 15.25
N GLY A 194 4.44 15.78 15.79
CA GLY A 194 4.56 17.22 15.53
C GLY A 194 4.01 17.69 14.19
N ALA A 195 3.09 16.95 13.56
CA ALA A 195 2.46 17.43 12.33
C ALA A 195 1.55 18.64 12.60
N GLN A 196 1.60 19.62 11.69
CA GLN A 196 0.65 20.71 11.66
C GLN A 196 -0.65 20.22 10.99
N VAL A 197 -1.71 20.07 11.77
CA VAL A 197 -3.03 19.75 11.23
C VAL A 197 -3.66 21.02 10.64
N VAL A 198 -4.10 20.93 9.39
CA VAL A 198 -4.75 22.01 8.63
C VAL A 198 -6.18 21.58 8.33
N GLU A 199 -7.13 22.20 9.03
CA GLU A 199 -8.55 21.92 8.84
C GLU A 199 -9.12 22.71 7.66
N ILE A 200 -9.75 21.99 6.74
CA ILE A 200 -10.38 22.54 5.54
C ILE A 200 -11.89 22.46 5.69
N LYS A 201 -12.58 23.59 5.50
CA LYS A 201 -14.04 23.61 5.40
C LYS A 201 -14.45 22.90 4.11
N GLY A 202 -15.03 21.71 4.22
CA GLY A 202 -15.38 20.88 3.07
C GLY A 202 -15.32 19.39 3.40
N ASN A 203 -15.23 18.56 2.36
CA ASN A 203 -15.09 17.12 2.47
C ASN A 203 -13.65 16.64 2.18
N PHE A 204 -13.42 15.33 2.12
CA PHE A 204 -12.09 14.77 1.84
C PHE A 204 -11.51 15.18 0.48
N ASP A 205 -12.34 15.28 -0.57
CA ASP A 205 -11.91 15.69 -1.90
C ASP A 205 -11.45 17.16 -1.89
N ASP A 206 -12.12 18.02 -1.10
CA ASP A 206 -11.71 19.41 -0.90
C ASP A 206 -10.36 19.49 -0.17
N ALA A 207 -10.19 18.70 0.89
CA ALA A 207 -8.93 18.63 1.64
C ALA A 207 -7.78 18.10 0.78
N LEU A 208 -8.02 17.07 -0.04
CA LEU A 208 -7.04 16.53 -0.98
C LEU A 208 -6.66 17.58 -2.03
N SER A 209 -7.64 18.24 -2.64
CA SER A 209 -7.44 19.28 -3.64
C SER A 209 -6.65 20.46 -3.07
N ALA A 210 -6.98 20.91 -1.86
CA ALA A 210 -6.22 21.94 -1.14
C ALA A 210 -4.78 21.50 -0.88
N SER A 211 -4.57 20.25 -0.44
CA SER A 211 -3.23 19.69 -0.19
C SER A 211 -2.38 19.63 -1.45
N LEU A 212 -2.97 19.26 -2.60
CA LEU A 212 -2.28 19.18 -3.89
C LEU A 212 -1.97 20.57 -4.44
N LYS A 213 -2.89 21.52 -4.29
CA LYS A 213 -2.65 22.92 -4.65
C LYS A 213 -1.49 23.51 -3.84
N GLN A 214 -1.42 23.21 -2.53
CA GLN A 214 -0.30 23.64 -1.70
C GLN A 214 1.00 22.93 -2.09
N ALA A 215 0.94 21.63 -2.40
CA ALA A 215 2.09 20.88 -2.89
C ALA A 215 2.64 21.42 -4.23
N GLY A 216 1.80 22.03 -5.06
CA GLY A 216 2.20 22.68 -6.31
C GLY A 216 2.84 24.06 -6.14
N GLN A 217 2.84 24.64 -4.93
CA GLN A 217 3.55 25.88 -4.64
C GLN A 217 5.03 25.63 -4.36
N VAL A 218 5.87 26.66 -4.53
CA VAL A 218 7.31 26.59 -4.23
C VAL A 218 7.51 26.07 -2.80
N GLY A 219 8.16 24.91 -2.67
CA GLY A 219 8.49 24.29 -1.37
C GLY A 219 7.50 23.23 -0.87
N GLY A 220 6.38 22.97 -1.56
CA GLY A 220 5.45 21.90 -1.24
C GLY A 220 5.83 20.55 -1.88
N TYR A 221 5.62 19.44 -1.18
CA TYR A 221 5.87 18.09 -1.69
C TYR A 221 4.84 17.10 -1.15
N THR A 222 4.04 16.50 -2.04
CA THR A 222 3.00 15.56 -1.61
C THR A 222 3.56 14.16 -1.33
N VAL A 223 3.20 13.59 -0.20
CA VAL A 223 3.45 12.18 0.17
C VAL A 223 2.16 11.34 0.15
N ASN A 224 1.14 11.81 -0.57
CA ASN A 224 -0.06 11.02 -0.87
C ASN A 224 0.30 9.80 -1.77
N SER A 225 -0.61 8.83 -1.89
CA SER A 225 -0.30 7.55 -2.59
C SER A 225 -0.07 7.69 -4.09
N VAL A 226 -0.28 8.87 -4.68
CA VAL A 226 0.06 9.20 -6.06
C VAL A 226 1.55 9.48 -6.26
N ASN A 227 2.30 9.74 -5.17
CA ASN A 227 3.73 9.94 -5.22
C ASN A 227 4.43 8.64 -5.72
N PRO A 228 5.20 8.68 -6.82
CA PRO A 228 5.82 7.49 -7.40
C PRO A 228 6.85 6.84 -6.47
N PHE A 229 7.55 7.61 -5.65
CA PHE A 229 8.56 7.09 -4.72
C PHE A 229 7.94 6.32 -3.57
N ARG A 230 6.70 6.64 -3.16
CA ARG A 230 5.96 5.80 -2.21
C ARG A 230 5.71 4.39 -2.72
N ILE A 231 5.55 4.24 -4.04
CA ILE A 231 5.34 2.94 -4.69
C ILE A 231 6.64 2.13 -4.66
N GLU A 232 7.81 2.77 -4.86
CA GLU A 232 9.12 2.10 -4.81
C GLU A 232 9.37 1.41 -3.48
N GLY A 233 9.09 2.06 -2.37
CA GLY A 233 9.28 1.42 -1.07
C GLY A 233 8.23 0.35 -0.76
N GLN A 234 6.96 0.60 -1.11
CA GLN A 234 5.89 -0.40 -0.91
C GLN A 234 6.10 -1.68 -1.74
N LYS A 235 6.86 -1.64 -2.84
CA LYS A 235 7.15 -2.81 -3.67
C LYS A 235 7.96 -3.86 -2.91
N THR A 236 8.75 -3.43 -1.92
CA THR A 236 9.56 -4.31 -1.07
C THR A 236 8.75 -5.26 -0.21
N ILE A 237 7.46 -4.99 0.03
CA ILE A 237 6.52 -5.94 0.67
C ILE A 237 6.50 -7.26 -0.12
N VAL A 238 6.45 -7.17 -1.46
CA VAL A 238 6.48 -8.35 -2.35
C VAL A 238 7.86 -8.99 -2.35
N PHE A 239 8.94 -8.22 -2.29
CA PHE A 239 10.30 -8.77 -2.23
C PHE A 239 10.52 -9.59 -0.97
N ARG A 240 10.02 -9.13 0.19
CA ARG A 240 10.07 -9.88 1.44
C ARG A 240 9.24 -11.16 1.39
N ALA A 241 8.04 -11.11 0.79
CA ALA A 241 7.22 -12.30 0.58
C ALA A 241 7.92 -13.33 -0.31
N LEU A 242 8.46 -12.90 -1.45
CA LEU A 242 9.17 -13.76 -2.38
C LEU A 242 10.45 -14.31 -1.75
N GLU A 243 11.25 -13.49 -1.08
CA GLU A 243 12.47 -13.96 -0.43
C GLU A 243 12.19 -14.97 0.70
N PHE A 244 11.07 -14.85 1.41
CA PHE A 244 10.62 -15.85 2.38
C PHE A 244 10.25 -17.18 1.70
N LEU A 245 9.69 -17.13 0.50
CA LEU A 245 9.36 -18.30 -0.32
C LEU A 245 10.53 -18.71 -1.24
N ASP A 246 11.77 -18.36 -0.87
CA ASP A 246 12.99 -18.68 -1.64
C ASP A 246 12.95 -18.22 -3.11
N TRP A 247 12.36 -17.05 -3.33
CA TRP A 247 12.07 -16.46 -4.64
C TRP A 247 11.21 -17.35 -5.56
N ASN A 248 10.50 -18.33 -5.00
CA ASN A 248 9.47 -19.11 -5.68
C ASN A 248 8.10 -18.39 -5.58
N PRO A 249 7.56 -17.85 -6.68
CA PRO A 249 6.35 -17.03 -6.60
C PRO A 249 5.12 -17.81 -6.12
N PRO A 250 4.30 -17.24 -5.21
CA PRO A 250 3.03 -17.85 -4.82
C PRO A 250 2.06 -17.86 -6.01
N ASP A 251 0.97 -18.62 -5.89
CA ASP A 251 -0.13 -18.58 -6.86
C ASP A 251 -0.92 -17.27 -6.73
N TRP A 252 -1.09 -16.79 -5.50
CA TRP A 252 -1.84 -15.57 -5.21
C TRP A 252 -1.13 -14.64 -4.24
N ILE A 253 -1.30 -13.34 -4.50
CA ILE A 253 -1.07 -12.28 -3.52
C ILE A 253 -2.40 -11.56 -3.27
N VAL A 254 -2.77 -11.35 -2.01
CA VAL A 254 -4.08 -10.82 -1.62
C VAL A 254 -3.95 -9.55 -0.80
N TYR A 255 -4.64 -8.49 -1.21
CA TYR A 255 -4.61 -7.18 -0.55
C TYR A 255 -6.01 -6.64 -0.23
N PRO A 256 -6.17 -5.91 0.89
CA PRO A 256 -7.30 -5.00 1.07
C PRO A 256 -7.32 -3.91 -0.02
N GLY A 257 -8.50 -3.64 -0.57
CA GLY A 257 -8.72 -2.65 -1.62
C GLY A 257 -9.19 -1.30 -1.08
N GLY A 258 -8.26 -0.33 -0.96
CA GLY A 258 -8.56 1.07 -0.62
C GLY A 258 -8.15 2.03 -1.75
N ALA A 259 -7.13 2.86 -1.51
CA ALA A 259 -6.60 3.81 -2.51
C ALA A 259 -5.75 3.17 -3.63
N LEU A 260 -5.58 1.84 -3.61
CA LEU A 260 -4.88 1.01 -4.60
C LEU A 260 -3.36 1.30 -4.77
N GLY A 261 -2.75 2.01 -3.83
CA GLY A 261 -1.28 2.21 -3.81
C GLY A 261 -0.50 0.89 -3.65
N ASN A 262 -0.95 0.02 -2.73
CA ASN A 262 -0.35 -1.32 -2.56
C ASN A 262 -0.58 -2.23 -3.78
N THR A 263 -1.77 -2.14 -4.40
CA THR A 263 -2.06 -2.84 -5.66
C THR A 263 -1.08 -2.41 -6.74
N SER A 264 -0.86 -1.10 -6.88
CA SER A 264 0.09 -0.53 -7.82
C SER A 264 1.52 -1.00 -7.53
N SER A 265 1.98 -0.97 -6.27
CA SER A 265 3.34 -1.38 -5.92
C SER A 265 3.55 -2.87 -6.10
N CYS A 266 2.55 -3.70 -5.80
CA CYS A 266 2.58 -5.14 -6.05
C CYS A 266 2.68 -5.44 -7.53
N GLY A 267 1.78 -4.88 -8.35
CA GLY A 267 1.82 -5.06 -9.80
C GLY A 267 3.14 -4.60 -10.39
N LYS A 268 3.66 -3.45 -9.93
CA LYS A 268 4.97 -2.94 -10.34
C LYS A 268 6.11 -3.91 -9.98
N ALA A 269 6.17 -4.41 -8.75
CA ALA A 269 7.19 -5.38 -8.33
C ALA A 269 7.16 -6.64 -9.22
N LEU A 270 5.97 -7.18 -9.49
CA LEU A 270 5.81 -8.39 -10.31
C LEU A 270 6.20 -8.14 -11.77
N MET A 271 5.79 -7.01 -12.35
CA MET A 271 6.21 -6.61 -13.70
C MET A 271 7.72 -6.46 -13.80
N GLU A 272 8.35 -5.73 -12.89
CA GLU A 272 9.81 -5.53 -12.87
C GLU A 272 10.56 -6.87 -12.73
N LEU A 273 10.19 -7.70 -11.75
CA LEU A 273 10.85 -8.99 -11.54
C LEU A 273 10.67 -9.96 -12.71
N TYR A 274 9.52 -9.92 -13.38
CA TYR A 274 9.29 -10.74 -14.57
C TYR A 274 10.08 -10.22 -15.78
N GLU A 275 10.06 -8.91 -16.03
CA GLU A 275 10.86 -8.24 -17.07
C GLU A 275 12.37 -8.50 -16.88
N TRP A 276 12.84 -8.52 -15.63
CA TRP A 276 14.23 -8.82 -15.29
C TRP A 276 14.58 -10.31 -15.30
N GLY A 277 13.60 -11.20 -15.49
CA GLY A 277 13.79 -12.65 -15.51
C GLY A 277 14.05 -13.29 -14.14
N TRP A 278 13.77 -12.59 -13.04
CA TRP A 278 13.96 -13.11 -11.67
C TRP A 278 12.88 -14.11 -11.26
N ILE A 279 11.69 -13.98 -11.86
CA ILE A 279 10.54 -14.86 -11.70
C ILE A 279 10.02 -15.27 -13.09
N LYS A 280 9.52 -16.50 -13.21
CA LYS A 280 8.89 -17.02 -14.44
C LYS A 280 7.39 -17.18 -14.32
N LYS A 281 6.92 -17.42 -13.09
CA LYS A 281 5.50 -17.48 -12.73
C LYS A 281 5.06 -16.08 -12.30
N ILE A 282 3.94 -15.63 -12.83
CA ILE A 282 3.28 -14.38 -12.41
C ILE A 282 2.21 -14.76 -11.38
N PRO A 283 2.36 -14.39 -10.09
CA PRO A 283 1.29 -14.53 -9.12
C PRO A 283 0.05 -13.76 -9.55
N ARG A 284 -1.12 -14.34 -9.33
CA ARG A 284 -2.39 -13.65 -9.52
C ARG A 284 -2.65 -12.69 -8.35
N LEU A 285 -3.23 -11.53 -8.63
CA LEU A 285 -3.57 -10.55 -7.62
C LEU A 285 -5.05 -10.65 -7.26
N ALA A 286 -5.37 -10.76 -5.97
CA ALA A 286 -6.74 -10.61 -5.49
C ALA A 286 -6.87 -9.33 -4.66
N ILE A 287 -7.81 -8.46 -5.03
CA ILE A 287 -8.12 -7.23 -4.31
C ILE A 287 -9.47 -7.42 -3.61
N VAL A 288 -9.50 -7.15 -2.30
CA VAL A 288 -10.70 -7.33 -1.49
C VAL A 288 -11.21 -5.97 -1.02
N ASN A 289 -12.28 -5.47 -1.63
CA ASN A 289 -12.95 -4.24 -1.18
C ASN A 289 -13.91 -4.51 -0.01
N SER A 290 -14.23 -3.46 0.75
CA SER A 290 -15.43 -3.48 1.61
C SER A 290 -16.66 -3.29 0.73
N GLU A 291 -17.76 -3.99 1.00
CA GLU A 291 -19.06 -3.73 0.35
C GLU A 291 -19.50 -2.27 0.47
N GLY A 292 -19.14 -1.60 1.58
CA GLY A 292 -19.44 -0.18 1.80
C GLY A 292 -18.49 0.79 1.09
N ALA A 293 -17.42 0.31 0.45
CA ALA A 293 -16.43 1.11 -0.27
C ALA A 293 -15.86 0.30 -1.45
N ASN A 294 -16.70 0.04 -2.45
CA ASN A 294 -16.48 -0.99 -3.47
C ASN A 294 -16.36 -0.45 -4.90
N THR A 295 -15.93 0.79 -5.10
CA THR A 295 -15.83 1.42 -6.42
C THR A 295 -15.06 0.58 -7.45
N LEU A 296 -13.90 0.04 -7.06
CA LEU A 296 -13.13 -0.83 -7.96
C LEU A 296 -13.90 -2.12 -8.28
N TYR A 297 -14.47 -2.79 -7.28
CA TYR A 297 -15.30 -3.98 -7.48
C TYR A 297 -16.47 -3.71 -8.44
N THR A 298 -17.16 -2.59 -8.27
CA THR A 298 -18.30 -2.20 -9.09
C THR A 298 -17.89 -2.01 -10.55
N LEU A 299 -16.84 -1.22 -10.80
CA LEU A 299 -16.36 -0.93 -12.15
C LEU A 299 -15.68 -2.14 -12.82
N TYR A 300 -14.81 -2.85 -12.09
CA TYR A 300 -14.06 -3.97 -12.64
C TYR A 300 -14.95 -5.17 -12.97
N ASN A 301 -16.01 -5.42 -12.20
CA ASN A 301 -16.90 -6.57 -12.43
C ASN A 301 -18.18 -6.19 -13.20
N GLY A 302 -18.18 -5.06 -13.92
CA GLY A 302 -19.29 -4.67 -14.79
C GLY A 302 -20.61 -4.41 -14.07
N LYS A 303 -20.58 -4.02 -12.78
CA LYS A 303 -21.78 -3.75 -11.99
C LYS A 303 -22.35 -2.35 -12.23
N PHE A 304 -21.66 -1.53 -13.01
CA PHE A 304 -22.15 -0.25 -13.51
C PHE A 304 -22.25 -0.30 -15.04
N GLU A 305 -23.42 0.08 -15.57
CA GLU A 305 -23.73 0.07 -17.02
C GLU A 305 -23.39 -1.25 -17.76
N ASN A 306 -23.34 -2.38 -17.04
CA ASN A 306 -22.93 -3.70 -17.58
C ASN A 306 -21.59 -3.68 -18.34
N THR A 307 -20.70 -2.74 -18.00
CA THR A 307 -19.43 -2.53 -18.72
C THR A 307 -18.26 -2.77 -17.79
N GLU A 308 -17.38 -3.69 -18.15
CA GLU A 308 -16.21 -4.03 -17.36
C GLU A 308 -15.06 -3.04 -17.61
N LEU A 309 -14.60 -2.38 -16.54
CA LEU A 309 -13.41 -1.53 -16.62
C LEU A 309 -12.14 -2.38 -16.71
N ARG A 310 -11.33 -2.17 -17.75
CA ARG A 310 -10.09 -2.91 -18.02
C ARG A 310 -8.94 -1.95 -18.30
N TRP A 311 -7.70 -2.42 -18.15
CA TRP A 311 -6.51 -1.65 -18.54
C TRP A 311 -6.42 -1.44 -20.05
N ASN A 312 -6.86 -2.43 -20.83
CA ASN A 312 -6.99 -2.38 -22.28
C ASN A 312 -5.72 -1.85 -22.97
N ASN A 313 -4.58 -2.48 -22.68
CA ASN A 313 -3.26 -2.12 -23.24
C ASN A 313 -2.89 -0.63 -23.05
N GLY A 314 -3.28 -0.03 -21.92
CA GLY A 314 -3.02 1.38 -21.63
C GLY A 314 -4.07 2.36 -22.11
N LYS A 315 -5.22 1.87 -22.62
CA LYS A 315 -6.37 2.68 -23.02
C LYS A 315 -7.62 2.31 -22.21
N PRO A 316 -7.60 2.47 -20.87
CA PRO A 316 -8.76 2.22 -20.04
C PRO A 316 -9.89 3.21 -20.37
N ASP A 317 -11.13 2.78 -20.22
CA ASP A 317 -12.31 3.65 -20.39
C ASP A 317 -12.41 4.64 -19.22
N THR A 318 -11.75 5.79 -19.36
CA THR A 318 -11.78 6.86 -18.36
C THR A 318 -13.14 7.56 -18.29
N ASP A 319 -13.94 7.49 -19.35
CA ASP A 319 -15.28 8.08 -19.37
C ASP A 319 -16.24 7.27 -18.49
N LEU A 320 -16.12 5.93 -18.47
CA LEU A 320 -16.86 5.08 -17.54
C LEU A 320 -16.56 5.42 -16.07
N ILE A 321 -15.28 5.65 -15.74
CA ILE A 321 -14.87 6.08 -14.39
C ILE A 321 -15.52 7.42 -14.04
N LYS A 322 -15.44 8.39 -14.95
CA LYS A 322 -16.02 9.73 -14.76
C LYS A 322 -17.55 9.66 -14.57
N LYS A 323 -18.26 8.95 -15.45
CA LYS A 323 -19.72 8.73 -15.33
C LYS A 323 -20.09 8.09 -14.01
N TYR A 324 -19.34 7.10 -13.55
CA TYR A 324 -19.60 6.47 -12.26
C TYR A 324 -19.40 7.43 -11.09
N TYR A 325 -18.36 8.26 -11.12
CA TYR A 325 -18.14 9.29 -10.10
C TYR A 325 -19.26 10.34 -10.10
N GLU A 326 -19.68 10.79 -11.28
CA GLU A 326 -20.82 11.71 -11.43
C GLU A 326 -22.12 11.06 -10.93
N HIS A 327 -22.35 9.78 -11.22
CA HIS A 327 -23.47 9.01 -10.69
C HIS A 327 -23.43 8.94 -9.16
N MET A 328 -22.28 8.64 -8.56
CA MET A 328 -22.12 8.64 -7.10
C MET A 328 -22.39 10.01 -6.49
N ASP A 329 -21.92 11.07 -7.12
CA ASP A 329 -22.10 12.44 -6.65
C ASP A 329 -23.56 12.88 -6.74
N ALA A 330 -24.22 12.63 -7.88
CA ALA A 330 -25.64 12.94 -8.11
C ALA A 330 -26.58 12.19 -7.16
N ASN A 331 -26.25 10.95 -6.80
CA ASN A 331 -27.05 10.11 -5.92
C ASN A 331 -26.59 10.16 -4.45
N GLN A 332 -25.65 11.06 -4.11
CA GLN A 332 -25.09 11.20 -2.76
C GLN A 332 -24.54 9.89 -2.19
N ILE A 333 -24.05 9.00 -3.05
CA ILE A 333 -23.42 7.74 -2.65
C ILE A 333 -22.06 8.10 -2.05
N ARG A 334 -21.88 7.76 -0.77
CA ARG A 334 -20.63 7.97 -0.03
C ARG A 334 -20.15 6.64 0.54
N PRO A 335 -18.82 6.38 0.50
CA PRO A 335 -18.29 5.15 1.05
C PRO A 335 -18.51 5.11 2.56
N LYS A 336 -18.99 3.99 3.08
CA LYS A 336 -19.29 3.82 4.51
C LYS A 336 -18.91 2.42 4.99
N THR A 337 -17.86 2.35 5.78
CA THR A 337 -17.39 1.11 6.42
C THR A 337 -16.67 1.44 7.72
N LYS A 338 -16.78 0.56 8.72
CA LYS A 338 -15.97 0.66 9.95
C LYS A 338 -14.47 0.47 9.64
N ALA A 339 -14.12 -0.15 8.52
CA ALA A 339 -12.74 -0.31 8.05
C ALA A 339 -12.20 0.99 7.41
N THR A 340 -12.01 2.03 8.22
CA THR A 340 -11.71 3.39 7.71
C THR A 340 -10.44 3.51 6.87
N ALA A 341 -9.47 2.59 7.00
CA ALA A 341 -8.27 2.54 6.16
C ALA A 341 -8.56 2.25 4.67
N ILE A 342 -9.71 1.67 4.35
CA ILE A 342 -10.16 1.36 2.98
C ILE A 342 -11.49 2.03 2.61
N GLN A 343 -11.99 2.98 3.42
CA GLN A 343 -13.17 3.78 3.11
C GLN A 343 -12.85 4.84 2.04
N ILE A 344 -12.68 4.41 0.79
CA ILE A 344 -12.25 5.26 -0.32
C ILE A 344 -13.32 5.25 -1.43
N ALA A 345 -13.82 6.44 -1.78
CA ALA A 345 -14.80 6.61 -2.85
C ALA A 345 -14.17 6.56 -4.24
N LYS A 346 -13.10 7.34 -4.44
CA LYS A 346 -12.44 7.58 -5.72
C LYS A 346 -10.97 7.14 -5.60
N PRO A 347 -10.62 5.88 -5.90
CA PRO A 347 -9.27 5.37 -5.69
C PRO A 347 -8.23 6.08 -6.55
N ALA A 348 -7.31 6.81 -5.93
CA ALA A 348 -6.33 7.65 -6.64
C ALA A 348 -5.38 6.87 -7.58
N ASN A 349 -5.16 5.57 -7.34
CA ASN A 349 -4.31 4.72 -8.18
C ASN A 349 -5.13 3.73 -9.04
N ILE A 350 -6.38 4.03 -9.39
CA ILE A 350 -7.23 3.11 -10.17
C ILE A 350 -6.57 2.64 -11.47
N LEU A 351 -5.95 3.53 -12.24
CA LEU A 351 -5.30 3.18 -13.51
C LEU A 351 -4.11 2.24 -13.31
N LYS A 352 -3.25 2.52 -12.31
CA LYS A 352 -2.13 1.63 -11.97
C LYS A 352 -2.63 0.28 -11.41
N GLY A 353 -3.74 0.29 -10.69
CA GLY A 353 -4.42 -0.90 -10.20
C GLY A 353 -4.96 -1.77 -11.33
N LEU A 354 -5.59 -1.17 -12.35
CA LEU A 354 -6.03 -1.88 -13.55
C LEU A 354 -4.86 -2.54 -14.29
N ARG A 355 -3.76 -1.80 -14.48
CA ARG A 355 -2.52 -2.36 -15.06
C ARG A 355 -1.99 -3.55 -14.27
N ALA A 356 -2.04 -3.49 -12.94
CA ALA A 356 -1.63 -4.60 -12.08
C ALA A 356 -2.55 -5.81 -12.23
N LEU A 357 -3.88 -5.60 -12.25
CA LEU A 357 -4.87 -6.66 -12.44
C LEU A 357 -4.73 -7.33 -13.81
N ASP A 358 -4.54 -6.53 -14.86
CA ASP A 358 -4.34 -7.01 -16.24
C ASP A 358 -3.10 -7.88 -16.35
N PHE A 359 -1.94 -7.40 -15.87
CA PHE A 359 -0.69 -8.14 -15.89
C PHE A 359 -0.75 -9.46 -15.10
N THR A 360 -1.50 -9.48 -14.00
CA THR A 360 -1.55 -10.64 -13.08
C THR A 360 -2.75 -11.56 -13.35
N ASN A 361 -3.58 -11.28 -14.35
CA ASN A 361 -4.90 -11.93 -14.50
C ASN A 361 -5.66 -11.97 -13.15
N GLY A 362 -5.65 -10.82 -12.47
CA GLY A 362 -6.15 -10.63 -11.12
C GLY A 362 -7.67 -10.53 -11.05
N VAL A 363 -8.17 -10.63 -9.83
CA VAL A 363 -9.60 -10.57 -9.51
C VAL A 363 -9.88 -9.50 -8.46
N VAL A 364 -11.09 -8.97 -8.48
CA VAL A 364 -11.59 -8.04 -7.46
C VAL A 364 -12.84 -8.65 -6.84
N THR A 365 -12.81 -8.84 -5.52
CA THR A 365 -13.96 -9.29 -4.74
C THR A 365 -14.30 -8.27 -3.65
N GLN A 366 -15.41 -8.48 -2.95
CA GLN A 366 -15.82 -7.64 -1.83
C GLN A 366 -16.32 -8.49 -0.67
N VAL A 367 -16.21 -7.94 0.53
CA VAL A 367 -16.68 -8.56 1.78
C VAL A 367 -17.36 -7.51 2.66
N SER A 368 -18.30 -7.97 3.47
CA SER A 368 -19.04 -7.16 4.43
C SER A 368 -18.16 -6.73 5.62
N ASP A 369 -18.61 -5.71 6.34
CA ASP A 369 -17.97 -5.29 7.60
C ASP A 369 -17.94 -6.41 8.64
N ALA A 370 -18.98 -7.25 8.69
CA ALA A 370 -19.03 -8.40 9.61
C ALA A 370 -17.95 -9.44 9.27
N GLU A 371 -17.78 -9.77 8.00
CA GLU A 371 -16.74 -10.71 7.55
C GLU A 371 -15.33 -10.17 7.80
N MET A 372 -15.09 -8.87 7.59
CA MET A 372 -13.81 -8.24 7.92
C MET A 372 -13.52 -8.29 9.42
N LEU A 373 -14.52 -8.04 10.27
CA LEU A 373 -14.37 -8.14 11.72
C LEU A 373 -14.08 -9.57 12.17
N ASP A 374 -14.74 -10.56 11.57
CA ASP A 374 -14.45 -11.98 11.79
C ASP A 374 -13.02 -12.34 11.39
N GLY A 375 -12.55 -11.86 10.24
CA GLY A 375 -11.17 -12.04 9.79
C GLY A 375 -10.16 -11.41 10.75
N MET A 376 -10.44 -10.19 11.22
CA MET A 376 -9.62 -9.48 12.21
C MET A 376 -9.55 -10.26 13.53
N ALA A 377 -10.68 -10.73 14.04
CA ALA A 377 -10.76 -11.50 15.27
C ALA A 377 -9.99 -12.82 15.17
N LEU A 378 -10.07 -13.53 14.03
CA LEU A 378 -9.32 -14.76 13.80
C LEU A 378 -7.80 -14.55 13.77
N VAL A 379 -7.32 -13.46 13.19
CA VAL A 379 -5.90 -13.07 13.28
C VAL A 379 -5.54 -12.82 14.75
N GLY A 380 -6.38 -12.07 15.48
CA GLY A 380 -6.28 -11.85 16.94
C GLY A 380 -6.17 -13.14 17.75
N LEU A 381 -7.00 -14.13 17.42
CA LEU A 381 -7.01 -15.44 18.07
C LEU A 381 -5.74 -16.26 17.78
N ASN A 382 -4.88 -15.89 16.83
CA ASN A 382 -3.55 -16.48 16.68
C ASN A 382 -2.47 -15.74 17.50
N GLY A 383 -2.84 -14.69 18.26
CA GLY A 383 -1.90 -13.85 19.01
C GLY A 383 -1.29 -12.71 18.18
N PHE A 384 -1.83 -12.44 16.99
CA PHE A 384 -1.35 -11.37 16.10
C PHE A 384 -2.37 -10.22 16.05
N ASP A 385 -1.89 -8.98 15.94
CA ASP A 385 -2.75 -7.79 15.80
C ASP A 385 -2.90 -7.41 14.32
N CYS A 386 -4.10 -7.03 13.90
CA CYS A 386 -4.34 -6.38 12.62
C CYS A 386 -5.56 -5.45 12.68
N GLU A 387 -5.56 -4.41 11.84
CA GLU A 387 -6.72 -3.53 11.68
C GLU A 387 -7.87 -4.24 10.96
N MET A 388 -9.11 -3.76 11.14
CA MET A 388 -10.29 -4.32 10.48
C MET A 388 -10.14 -4.43 8.95
N ALA A 389 -9.49 -3.45 8.28
CA ALA A 389 -9.24 -3.54 6.85
C ALA A 389 -8.36 -4.74 6.46
N SER A 390 -7.42 -5.15 7.32
CA SER A 390 -6.61 -6.35 7.11
C SER A 390 -7.43 -7.63 7.25
N GLY A 391 -8.51 -7.61 8.05
CA GLY A 391 -9.47 -8.69 8.16
C GLY A 391 -10.19 -9.02 6.84
N ALA A 392 -10.18 -8.10 5.87
CA ALA A 392 -10.66 -8.37 4.51
C ALA A 392 -9.88 -9.50 3.82
N VAL A 393 -8.60 -9.71 4.15
CA VAL A 393 -7.78 -10.72 3.49
C VAL A 393 -8.25 -12.14 3.81
N PRO A 394 -8.34 -12.57 5.09
CA PRO A 394 -8.93 -13.88 5.42
C PRO A 394 -10.35 -14.07 4.86
N ALA A 395 -11.19 -13.04 4.95
CA ALA A 395 -12.57 -13.10 4.45
C ALA A 395 -12.63 -13.28 2.92
N GLY A 396 -11.85 -12.49 2.18
CA GLY A 396 -11.78 -12.56 0.73
C GLY A 396 -11.18 -13.86 0.23
N VAL A 397 -10.13 -14.38 0.88
CA VAL A 397 -9.55 -15.70 0.55
C VAL A 397 -10.58 -16.80 0.74
N ARG A 398 -11.29 -16.82 1.87
CA ARG A 398 -12.37 -17.80 2.11
C ARG A 398 -13.45 -17.74 1.03
N LYS A 399 -13.87 -16.52 0.65
CA LYS A 399 -14.87 -16.31 -0.40
C LYS A 399 -14.40 -16.84 -1.76
N LEU A 400 -13.19 -16.48 -2.17
CA LEU A 400 -12.60 -16.92 -3.44
C LEU A 400 -12.35 -18.44 -3.50
N ILE A 401 -12.06 -19.09 -2.37
CA ILE A 401 -12.03 -20.56 -2.28
C ILE A 401 -13.43 -21.14 -2.46
N GLY A 402 -14.44 -20.56 -1.81
CA GLY A 402 -15.84 -20.98 -1.96
C GLY A 402 -16.37 -20.83 -3.38
N GLU A 403 -15.88 -19.83 -4.12
CA GLU A 403 -16.17 -19.59 -5.55
C GLU A 403 -15.33 -20.48 -6.49
N GLY A 404 -14.39 -21.28 -5.97
CA GLY A 404 -13.50 -22.12 -6.77
C GLY A 404 -12.43 -21.34 -7.56
N ILE A 405 -12.24 -20.05 -7.27
CA ILE A 405 -11.25 -19.18 -7.92
C ILE A 405 -9.85 -19.46 -7.37
N ILE A 406 -9.73 -19.62 -6.04
CA ILE A 406 -8.51 -20.07 -5.37
C ILE A 406 -8.66 -21.57 -5.08
N LYS A 407 -7.69 -22.38 -5.51
CA LYS A 407 -7.68 -23.83 -5.28
C LYS A 407 -7.01 -24.18 -3.96
N LYS A 408 -7.34 -25.34 -3.39
CA LYS A 408 -6.87 -25.75 -2.05
C LYS A 408 -5.38 -26.14 -1.99
N ASP A 409 -4.77 -26.40 -3.13
CA ASP A 409 -3.35 -26.74 -3.30
C ASP A 409 -2.47 -25.51 -3.60
N GLU A 410 -3.08 -24.38 -3.97
CA GLU A 410 -2.38 -23.14 -4.29
C GLU A 410 -1.74 -22.48 -3.06
N THR A 411 -0.57 -21.88 -3.27
CA THR A 411 0.13 -21.07 -2.26
C THR A 411 -0.36 -19.63 -2.32
N VAL A 412 -0.82 -19.10 -1.20
CA VAL A 412 -1.39 -17.75 -1.09
C VAL A 412 -0.61 -16.93 -0.07
N VAL A 413 -0.27 -15.69 -0.44
CA VAL A 413 0.27 -14.68 0.49
C VAL A 413 -0.74 -13.56 0.66
N GLY A 414 -1.28 -13.40 1.87
CA GLY A 414 -2.18 -12.32 2.23
C GLY A 414 -1.47 -11.21 3.01
N ILE A 415 -1.75 -9.95 2.71
CA ILE A 415 -1.07 -8.81 3.34
C ILE A 415 -1.97 -8.15 4.39
N LEU A 416 -1.55 -8.20 5.65
CA LEU A 416 -2.20 -7.50 6.75
C LEU A 416 -1.59 -6.11 6.87
N THR A 417 -2.30 -5.09 6.40
CA THR A 417 -1.78 -3.74 6.11
C THR A 417 -1.37 -2.93 7.33
N GLY A 418 -1.96 -3.17 8.48
CA GLY A 418 -1.72 -2.34 9.65
C GLY A 418 -2.24 -2.97 10.92
N ARG A 419 -1.86 -2.38 12.04
CA ARG A 419 -2.34 -2.75 13.37
C ARG A 419 -3.60 -1.97 13.72
N GLN A 420 -4.43 -2.50 14.63
CA GLN A 420 -5.64 -1.79 15.02
C GLN A 420 -5.30 -0.52 15.84
N LYS A 421 -5.72 0.65 15.34
CA LYS A 421 -5.53 1.94 16.02
C LYS A 421 -6.75 2.36 16.83
N ASP A 422 -7.92 1.84 16.49
CA ASP A 422 -9.14 2.07 17.25
C ASP A 422 -9.38 0.88 18.19
N SER A 423 -9.01 1.05 19.45
CA SER A 423 -9.12 0.01 20.47
C SER A 423 -10.56 -0.35 20.80
N SER A 424 -11.54 0.49 20.46
CA SER A 424 -12.96 0.18 20.66
C SER A 424 -13.43 -0.97 19.78
N ILE A 425 -12.91 -1.08 18.54
CA ILE A 425 -13.35 -2.08 17.56
C ILE A 425 -13.22 -3.53 18.09
N PRO A 426 -12.04 -4.01 18.55
CA PRO A 426 -11.93 -5.37 19.08
C PRO A 426 -12.71 -5.55 20.39
N VAL A 427 -12.78 -4.53 21.24
CA VAL A 427 -13.55 -4.59 22.49
C VAL A 427 -15.04 -4.78 22.21
N ASP A 428 -15.61 -3.96 21.35
CA ASP A 428 -17.01 -4.02 20.95
C ASP A 428 -17.33 -5.32 20.20
N TYR A 429 -16.39 -5.80 19.38
CA TYR A 429 -16.53 -7.09 18.72
C TYR A 429 -16.69 -8.23 19.73
N HIS A 430 -15.79 -8.35 20.71
CA HIS A 430 -15.85 -9.45 21.68
C HIS A 430 -16.97 -9.29 22.71
N LYS A 431 -17.44 -8.06 23.00
CA LYS A 431 -18.59 -7.82 23.88
C LYS A 431 -19.93 -8.22 23.27
N ASN A 432 -20.04 -8.30 21.94
CA ASN A 432 -21.27 -8.72 21.29
C ASN A 432 -21.28 -10.26 21.09
N PRO A 433 -22.09 -11.03 21.86
CA PRO A 433 -22.14 -12.49 21.77
C PRO A 433 -22.69 -13.02 20.43
N GLN A 434 -23.29 -12.16 19.60
CA GLN A 434 -23.77 -12.55 18.27
C GLN A 434 -22.64 -12.64 17.24
N ASN A 435 -21.47 -12.09 17.53
CA ASN A 435 -20.33 -12.16 16.63
C ASN A 435 -19.71 -13.57 16.67
N LYS A 436 -19.36 -14.09 15.49
CA LYS A 436 -19.00 -15.49 15.28
C LYS A 436 -17.84 -16.00 16.13
N PHE A 437 -16.85 -15.14 16.37
CA PHE A 437 -15.64 -15.47 17.12
C PHE A 437 -15.52 -14.64 18.41
N ALA A 438 -16.62 -14.05 18.89
CA ALA A 438 -16.61 -13.30 20.14
C ALA A 438 -16.29 -14.19 21.34
N ILE A 439 -15.63 -13.57 22.32
CA ILE A 439 -15.34 -14.16 23.62
C ILE A 439 -15.76 -13.10 24.64
N PRO A 440 -17.05 -13.04 25.01
CA PRO A 440 -17.56 -12.00 25.90
C PRO A 440 -16.97 -12.11 27.32
N PRO A 441 -16.84 -10.97 28.04
CA PRO A 441 -16.51 -10.98 29.46
C PRO A 441 -17.50 -11.85 30.25
N ARG A 442 -16.99 -12.63 31.21
CA ARG A 442 -17.81 -13.39 32.16
C ARG A 442 -18.04 -12.54 33.41
N THR A 443 -19.24 -12.61 33.98
CA THR A 443 -19.62 -11.97 35.25
C THR A 443 -19.32 -12.85 36.44
#